data_AF-A0A382ZIG8-F1
#
_entry.id   AF-A0A382ZIG8-F1
#
_cell.length_a   1.000
_cell.length_b   1.000
_cell.length_c   1.000
_cell.angle_alpha   90.00
_cell.angle_beta   90.00
_cell.angle_gamma   90.00
#
_symmetry.space_group_name_H-M   'P 1'
#
loop_
_entity.id
_entity.type
_entity.pdbx_description
1 polymer ?
#
loop_
_entity_poly.entity_id
_entity_poly.type
_entity_poly.pdbx_seq_one_letter_code
_entity_poly.pdbx_strand_id
1 'polypeptide(L)'
;MITPARWSLAIRLFVRDWRSGEVLILLVALLVGVTCISAVTFFTDRVRQAVGQQAGEALAGDLRVESNYPLPEEYKVSAMAHGVETADVVHFRSVIFSDGSSTLTDIRGVSAGYPLRGEMRIADGMTSLP
;
A
#
# COMPACT_ATOMS: atom_id res chain seq x y z
N MET A 1 -43.79 13.83 16.34
CA MET A 1 -43.52 15.17 15.80
C MET A 1 -42.56 15.88 16.74
N ILE A 2 -41.28 15.95 16.39
CA ILE A 2 -40.26 16.59 17.23
C ILE A 2 -40.40 18.10 17.02
N THR A 3 -40.76 18.84 18.06
CA THR A 3 -41.09 20.27 17.98
C THR A 3 -39.86 21.09 17.56
N PRO A 4 -39.93 21.89 16.48
CA PRO A 4 -38.78 22.65 15.95
C PRO A 4 -38.22 23.67 16.97
N ALA A 5 -39.03 24.09 17.93
CA ALA A 5 -38.65 25.01 19.01
C ALA A 5 -37.59 24.44 19.99
N ARG A 6 -37.50 23.11 20.14
CA ARG A 6 -36.50 22.49 21.04
C ARG A 6 -35.11 22.46 20.38
N TRP A 7 -35.06 22.28 19.06
CA TRP A 7 -33.83 22.33 18.27
C TRP A 7 -33.24 23.73 18.21
N SER A 8 -34.09 24.76 18.09
CA SER A 8 -33.61 26.14 18.11
C SER A 8 -32.98 26.50 19.45
N LEU A 9 -33.49 25.97 20.58
CA LEU A 9 -32.92 26.22 21.90
C LEU A 9 -31.56 25.51 22.09
N ALA A 10 -31.46 24.24 21.67
CA ALA A 10 -30.22 23.45 21.75
C ALA A 10 -29.08 24.10 20.94
N ILE A 11 -29.36 24.55 19.71
CA ILE A 11 -28.38 25.24 18.87
C ILE A 11 -27.98 26.59 19.49
N ARG A 12 -28.92 27.33 20.08
CA ARG A 12 -28.62 28.65 20.68
C ARG A 12 -27.73 28.53 21.93
N LEU A 13 -27.96 27.51 22.75
CA LEU A 13 -27.12 27.19 23.91
C LEU A 13 -25.72 26.75 23.46
N PHE A 14 -25.64 25.88 22.45
CA PHE A 14 -24.37 25.43 21.87
C PHE A 14 -23.54 26.59 21.28
N VAL A 15 -24.17 27.51 20.53
CA VAL A 15 -23.51 28.71 19.97
C VAL A 15 -23.06 29.68 21.06
N ARG A 16 -23.78 29.76 22.18
CA ARG A 16 -23.37 30.58 23.32
C ARG A 16 -22.16 29.99 24.01
N ASP A 17 -22.14 28.69 24.25
CA ASP A 17 -21.03 28.02 24.91
C ASP A 17 -19.78 27.98 24.02
N TRP A 18 -19.93 28.03 22.69
CA TRP A 18 -18.84 28.25 21.73
C TRP A 18 -18.05 29.55 21.95
N ARG A 19 -18.66 30.57 22.58
CA ARG A 19 -18.02 31.85 22.89
C ARG A 19 -17.22 31.84 24.19
N SER A 20 -17.21 30.76 24.98
CA SER A 20 -16.49 30.75 26.27
C SER A 20 -14.97 30.64 26.15
N GLY A 21 -14.41 30.58 24.93
CA GLY A 21 -12.96 30.50 24.67
C GLY A 21 -12.35 29.12 24.92
N GLU A 22 -12.83 28.39 25.93
CA GLU A 22 -12.37 27.04 26.25
C GLU A 22 -12.69 26.04 25.13
N VAL A 23 -13.90 26.09 24.57
CA VAL A 23 -14.32 25.23 23.46
C VAL A 23 -13.48 25.47 22.20
N LEU A 24 -13.03 26.72 21.98
CA LEU A 24 -12.16 27.06 20.85
C LEU A 24 -10.79 26.39 20.98
N ILE A 25 -10.23 26.32 22.18
CA ILE A 25 -8.93 25.67 22.43
C ILE A 25 -9.03 24.16 22.17
N LEU A 26 -10.09 23.51 22.67
CA LEU A 26 -10.34 22.09 22.41
C LEU A 26 -10.51 21.81 20.91
N LEU A 27 -11.23 22.69 20.21
CA LEU A 27 -11.42 22.57 18.77
C LEU A 27 -10.10 22.74 18.00
N VAL A 28 -9.29 23.74 18.37
CA VAL A 28 -7.97 23.93 17.75
C VAL A 28 -7.07 22.72 18.00
N ALA A 29 -7.05 22.18 19.22
CA ALA A 29 -6.29 20.97 19.53
C ALA A 29 -6.76 19.76 18.69
N LEU A 30 -8.08 19.58 18.53
CA LEU A 30 -8.65 18.54 17.68
C LEU A 30 -8.25 18.73 16.21
N LEU A 31 -8.38 19.95 15.68
CA LEU A 31 -8.01 20.26 14.30
C LEU A 31 -6.52 20.00 14.06
N VAL A 32 -5.65 20.41 14.97
CA VAL A 32 -4.22 20.13 14.89
C VAL A 32 -3.97 18.62 14.87
N GLY A 33 -4.59 17.86 15.77
CA GLY A 33 -4.46 16.41 15.81
C GLY A 33 -4.89 15.73 14.50
N VAL A 34 -6.08 16.06 14.00
CA VAL A 34 -6.60 15.50 12.74
C VAL A 34 -5.71 15.90 11.56
N THR A 35 -5.28 17.18 11.50
CA THR A 35 -4.41 17.68 10.44
C THR A 35 -3.05 16.97 10.46
N CYS A 36 -2.46 16.76 11.63
CA CYS A 36 -1.21 16.00 11.78
C CYS A 36 -1.36 14.57 11.27
N ILE A 37 -2.41 13.85 11.69
CA ILE A 37 -2.65 12.48 11.24
C ILE A 37 -2.84 12.44 9.72
N SER A 38 -3.69 13.31 9.17
CA SER A 38 -3.91 13.41 7.73
C SER A 38 -2.63 13.77 6.96
N ALA A 39 -1.80 14.68 7.47
CA ALA A 39 -0.53 15.05 6.84
C ALA A 39 0.45 13.88 6.81
N VAL A 40 0.55 13.10 7.89
CA VAL A 40 1.38 11.89 7.93
C VAL A 40 0.86 10.83 6.97
N THR A 41 -0.46 10.62 6.90
CA THR A 41 -1.07 9.71 5.93
C THR A 41 -0.77 10.15 4.50
N PHE A 42 -1.02 11.42 4.16
CA PHE A 42 -0.74 11.96 2.81
C PHE A 42 0.74 11.92 2.44
N PHE A 43 1.63 12.19 3.39
CA PHE A 43 3.06 12.07 3.19
C PHE A 43 3.44 10.61 2.89
N THR A 44 2.92 9.67 3.68
CA THR A 44 3.16 8.24 3.50
C THR A 44 2.63 7.76 2.15
N ASP A 45 1.44 8.19 1.75
CA ASP A 45 0.85 7.88 0.46
C ASP A 45 1.66 8.48 -0.69
N ARG A 46 2.16 9.72 -0.56
CA ARG A 46 3.07 10.31 -1.55
C ARG A 46 4.39 9.57 -1.66
N VAL A 47 4.99 9.16 -0.54
CA VAL A 47 6.21 8.35 -0.55
C VAL A 47 5.93 7.00 -1.21
N ARG A 48 4.82 6.35 -0.83
CA ARG A 48 4.38 5.09 -1.43
C ARG A 48 4.08 5.22 -2.92
N GLN A 49 3.55 6.36 -3.36
CA GLN A 49 3.26 6.65 -4.76
C GLN A 49 4.53 7.03 -5.52
N ALA A 50 5.50 7.72 -4.92
CA ALA A 50 6.79 8.01 -5.53
C ALA A 50 7.60 6.72 -5.73
N VAL A 51 7.64 5.85 -4.72
CA VAL A 51 8.18 4.49 -4.82
C VAL A 51 7.33 3.64 -5.77
N GLY A 52 6.01 3.85 -5.77
CA GLY A 52 5.04 3.13 -6.59
C GLY A 52 4.97 3.61 -8.05
N GLN A 53 5.52 4.76 -8.42
CA GLN A 53 5.67 5.14 -9.83
C GLN A 53 6.83 4.39 -10.50
N GLN A 54 7.72 3.79 -9.70
CA GLN A 54 8.58 2.66 -10.10
C GLN A 54 7.85 1.31 -9.99
N ALA A 55 6.53 1.27 -9.72
CA ALA A 55 5.83 -0.01 -9.53
C ALA A 55 5.59 -0.78 -10.83
N GLY A 56 5.66 -0.18 -12.02
CA GLY A 56 5.68 -0.99 -13.25
C GLY A 56 6.93 -1.88 -13.30
N GLU A 57 8.06 -1.32 -12.88
CA GLU A 57 9.32 -2.02 -12.60
C GLU A 57 9.20 -2.99 -11.42
N ALA A 58 8.55 -2.59 -10.31
CA ALA A 58 8.39 -3.46 -9.13
C ALA A 58 7.37 -4.60 -9.33
N LEU A 59 6.35 -4.40 -10.16
CA LEU A 59 5.39 -5.40 -10.62
C LEU A 59 6.01 -6.30 -11.69
N ALA A 60 7.12 -5.86 -12.31
CA ALA A 60 7.77 -6.51 -13.42
C ALA A 60 6.83 -6.76 -14.63
N GLY A 61 5.81 -5.90 -14.80
CA GLY A 61 4.80 -5.98 -15.84
C GLY A 61 3.67 -4.96 -15.68
N ASP A 62 2.84 -4.79 -16.71
CA ASP A 62 1.69 -3.88 -16.71
C ASP A 62 0.47 -4.46 -15.97
N LEU A 63 0.38 -5.79 -15.86
CA LEU A 63 -0.65 -6.52 -15.13
C LEU A 63 -0.04 -7.77 -14.47
N ARG A 64 -0.35 -8.01 -13.19
CA ARG A 64 0.03 -9.22 -12.45
C ARG A 64 -1.22 -9.94 -11.96
N VAL A 65 -1.34 -11.21 -12.31
CA VAL A 65 -2.35 -12.12 -11.78
C VAL A 65 -1.65 -13.09 -10.83
N GLU A 66 -2.10 -13.15 -9.58
CA GLU A 66 -1.48 -13.96 -8.53
C GLU A 66 -2.52 -14.86 -7.87
N SER A 67 -2.13 -16.10 -7.59
CA SER A 67 -2.97 -17.11 -6.97
C SER A 67 -2.11 -18.02 -6.11
N ASN A 68 -2.66 -18.47 -4.99
CA ASN A 68 -2.02 -19.49 -4.14
C ASN A 68 -2.12 -20.91 -4.74
N TYR A 69 -2.87 -21.05 -5.83
CA TYR A 69 -3.04 -22.29 -6.60
C TYR A 69 -2.58 -22.07 -8.05
N PRO A 70 -2.18 -23.14 -8.76
CA PRO A 70 -1.84 -23.06 -10.18
C PRO A 70 -2.94 -22.33 -10.97
N LEU A 71 -2.55 -21.29 -11.69
CA LEU A 71 -3.44 -20.54 -12.56
C LEU A 71 -3.88 -21.42 -13.72
N PRO A 72 -5.16 -21.36 -14.16
CA PRO A 72 -5.60 -22.05 -15.36
C PRO A 72 -4.83 -21.59 -16.61
N GLU A 73 -4.43 -22.53 -17.47
CA GLU A 73 -3.65 -22.23 -18.68
C GLU A 73 -4.39 -21.36 -19.70
N GLU A 74 -5.72 -21.29 -19.58
CA GLU A 74 -6.61 -20.41 -20.36
C GLU A 74 -6.17 -18.94 -20.31
N TYR A 75 -5.64 -18.47 -19.17
CA TYR A 75 -5.13 -17.11 -19.04
C TYR A 75 -3.92 -16.85 -19.94
N LYS A 76 -2.98 -17.79 -20.03
CA LYS A 76 -1.81 -17.68 -20.90
C LYS A 76 -2.21 -17.76 -22.37
N VAL A 77 -3.08 -18.70 -22.72
CA VAL A 77 -3.56 -18.86 -24.09
C VAL A 77 -4.27 -17.60 -24.56
N SER A 78 -5.13 -17.00 -23.73
CA SER A 78 -5.78 -15.74 -24.04
C SER A 78 -4.79 -14.60 -24.17
N ALA A 79 -3.80 -14.47 -23.28
CA ALA A 79 -2.79 -13.43 -23.36
C ALA A 79 -1.95 -13.53 -24.64
N MET A 80 -1.50 -14.75 -25.00
CA MET A 80 -0.79 -15.01 -26.25
C MET A 80 -1.65 -14.69 -27.48
N ALA A 81 -2.95 -15.00 -27.45
CA ALA A 81 -3.88 -14.70 -28.54
C ALA A 81 -4.05 -13.18 -28.77
N HIS A 82 -3.87 -12.36 -27.72
CA HIS A 82 -3.91 -10.90 -27.80
C HIS A 82 -2.52 -10.27 -28.05
N GLY A 83 -1.48 -11.08 -28.26
CA GLY A 83 -0.11 -10.61 -28.50
C GLY A 83 0.54 -9.97 -27.28
N VAL A 84 0.08 -10.31 -26.07
CA VAL A 84 0.62 -9.79 -24.81
C VAL A 84 1.79 -10.66 -24.38
N GLU A 85 2.93 -10.05 -24.03
CA GLU A 85 4.05 -10.78 -23.45
C GLU A 85 3.71 -11.27 -22.04
N THR A 86 4.08 -12.51 -21.73
CA THR A 86 3.78 -13.16 -20.46
C THR A 86 5.03 -13.70 -19.81
N ALA A 87 5.15 -13.58 -18.50
CA ALA A 87 6.21 -14.18 -17.71
C ALA A 87 5.61 -14.89 -16.49
N ASP A 88 6.03 -16.14 -16.26
CA ASP A 88 5.67 -16.90 -15.08
C ASP A 88 6.58 -16.58 -13.90
N VAL A 89 5.97 -16.46 -12.72
CA VAL A 89 6.65 -16.24 -11.45
C VAL A 89 6.06 -17.16 -10.39
N VAL A 90 6.92 -17.91 -9.71
CA VAL A 90 6.59 -18.65 -8.49
C VAL A 90 7.37 -18.04 -7.34
N HIS A 91 6.72 -17.83 -6.21
CA HIS A 91 7.36 -17.26 -5.04
C HIS A 91 6.88 -17.96 -3.77
N PHE A 92 7.81 -18.26 -2.87
CA PHE A 92 7.51 -18.78 -1.55
C PHE A 92 8.57 -18.34 -0.54
N ARG A 93 8.17 -18.24 0.72
CA ARG A 93 9.08 -17.96 1.82
C ARG A 93 9.55 -19.26 2.45
N SER A 94 10.85 -19.40 2.64
CA SER A 94 11.45 -20.55 3.31
C SER A 94 12.65 -20.13 4.14
N VAL A 95 12.94 -20.89 5.19
CA VAL A 95 14.16 -20.70 5.98
C VAL A 95 15.30 -21.43 5.26
N ILE A 96 16.37 -20.70 4.96
CA ILE A 96 17.60 -21.25 4.40
C ILE A 96 18.64 -21.32 5.51
N PHE A 97 19.38 -22.43 5.56
CA PHE A 97 20.49 -22.63 6.48
C PHE A 97 21.81 -22.49 5.70
N SER A 98 22.68 -21.60 6.17
CA SER A 98 24.04 -21.43 5.64
C SER A 98 25.00 -21.11 6.78
N ASP A 99 26.14 -21.79 6.81
CA ASP A 99 27.24 -21.54 7.75
C ASP A 99 26.83 -21.42 9.23
N GLY A 100 25.88 -22.26 9.67
CA GLY A 100 25.41 -22.28 11.07
C GLY A 100 24.41 -21.18 11.44
N SER A 101 24.01 -20.35 10.47
CA SER A 101 22.94 -19.35 10.62
C SER A 101 21.69 -19.78 9.85
N SER A 102 20.51 -19.46 10.39
CA SER A 102 19.22 -19.65 9.70
C SER A 102 18.58 -18.29 9.46
N THR A 103 18.14 -18.07 8.22
CA THR A 103 17.47 -16.81 7.85
C THR A 103 16.22 -17.13 7.03
N LEU A 104 15.13 -16.41 7.34
CA LEU A 104 13.91 -16.46 6.54
C LEU A 104 14.12 -15.71 5.22
N THR A 105 14.01 -16.41 4.09
CA THR A 105 14.30 -15.88 2.76
C THR A 105 13.07 -15.98 1.85
N ASP A 106 12.90 -14.96 1.00
CA ASP A 106 11.90 -14.86 -0.06
C ASP A 106 12.49 -15.52 -1.32
N ILE A 107 12.04 -16.72 -1.71
CA ILE A 107 12.57 -17.47 -2.85
C ILE A 107 11.67 -17.29 -4.06
N ARG A 108 12.22 -16.74 -5.14
CA ARG A 108 11.50 -16.47 -6.39
C ARG A 108 12.08 -17.29 -7.53
N GLY A 109 11.25 -18.09 -8.17
CA GLY A 109 11.53 -18.71 -9.46
C GLY A 109 10.81 -17.94 -10.56
N VAL A 110 11.55 -17.55 -11.61
CA VAL A 110 11.00 -16.76 -12.72
C VAL A 110 11.30 -17.43 -14.06
N SER A 111 10.39 -17.28 -15.01
CA SER A 111 10.62 -17.70 -16.40
C SER A 111 11.60 -16.76 -17.13
N ALA A 112 12.12 -17.21 -18.28
CA ALA A 112 13.08 -16.45 -19.06
C ALA A 112 12.58 -15.08 -19.57
N GLY A 113 11.26 -14.88 -19.65
CA GLY A 113 10.65 -13.61 -20.06
C GLY A 113 10.53 -12.57 -18.93
N TYR A 114 10.98 -12.88 -17.71
CA TYR A 114 10.93 -11.96 -16.58
C TYR A 114 12.20 -11.09 -16.49
N PRO A 115 12.11 -9.79 -16.15
CA PRO A 115 10.88 -9.00 -15.98
C PRO A 115 10.34 -8.47 -17.33
N LEU A 116 9.01 -8.31 -17.45
CA LEU A 116 8.39 -7.72 -18.66
C LEU A 116 8.52 -6.18 -18.71
N ARG A 117 8.74 -5.56 -17.54
CA ARG A 117 8.99 -4.13 -17.37
C ARG A 117 10.13 -3.96 -16.35
N GLY A 118 11.12 -3.13 -16.68
CA GLY A 118 12.22 -2.83 -15.79
C GLY A 118 13.45 -3.72 -15.95
N GLU A 119 14.34 -3.68 -14.96
CA GLU A 119 15.58 -4.46 -14.94
C GLU A 119 15.75 -5.23 -13.64
N MET A 120 16.14 -6.50 -13.73
CA MET A 120 16.55 -7.27 -12.56
C MET A 120 18.01 -6.95 -12.22
N ARG A 121 18.25 -6.52 -10.98
CA ARG A 121 19.61 -6.29 -10.46
C ARG A 121 19.94 -7.36 -9.44
N ILE A 122 21.11 -7.97 -9.59
CA ILE A 122 21.65 -8.94 -8.63
C ILE A 122 22.65 -8.20 -7.74
N ALA A 123 22.48 -8.32 -6.43
CA ALA A 123 23.44 -7.80 -5.46
C ALA A 123 24.39 -8.92 -5.03
N ASP A 124 25.70 -8.67 -5.04
CA ASP A 124 26.73 -9.67 -4.73
C ASP A 124 26.83 -10.01 -3.23
N GLY A 125 26.08 -9.32 -2.37
CA GLY A 125 26.08 -9.56 -0.92
C GLY A 125 24.82 -9.06 -0.24
N MET A 126 24.42 -9.76 0.83
CA MET A 126 23.34 -9.33 1.72
C MET A 126 23.83 -8.10 2.50
N THR A 127 23.41 -6.91 2.09
CA THR A 127 23.75 -5.68 2.81
C THR A 127 23.10 -5.75 4.20
N SER A 128 23.87 -6.16 5.21
CA SER A 128 23.47 -6.05 6.61
C SER A 128 23.37 -4.57 6.95
N LEU A 129 22.16 -4.02 6.92
CA LEU A 129 21.90 -2.75 7.59
C LEU A 129 22.16 -2.94 9.10
N PRO A 130 22.88 -2.02 9.75
CA PRO A 130 23.12 -2.05 11.20
C PRO A 130 21.84 -1.89 12.02
#